data_AF-A0A9P5VP06-F1
#
_entry.id   AF-A0A9P5VP06-F1
#
_cell.length_a   1.000
_cell.length_b   1.000
_cell.length_c   1.000
_cell.angle_alpha   90.00
_cell.angle_beta   90.00
_cell.angle_gamma   90.00
#
_symmetry.space_group_name_H-M   'P 1'
#
loop_
_entity.id
_entity.type
_entity.pdbx_description
1 polymer ?
#
loop_
_entity_poly.entity_id
_entity_poly.type
_entity_poly.pdbx_seq_one_letter_code
_entity_poly.pdbx_strand_id
1 'polypeptide(L)'
;MCRAFIRGNGLLATNMPKVNLMSSDEDSDILWQPRVERSWQRKMKAHYVNETLFVHGLYSPSHFSHWLYNGMTPLYSTMKRFGATKNSWLFRGVAVDWGLTRQGGWEMDHFFYTGKELVLSQYEIATNFQSLPPADAPICFERAVVGLGSQCALVFCENNIPIEVYQKFRDEIAEHYWNTPQSWQDHIANSRVMINQEQLDKDNNETRSPLKCLEGARYYNFEGAGPGHGLETSELSARRGQRFPDSADPATNYKVFSADGSSSSSVTSDNARKLVVGIIQRAPSRKLLNDQDLVDGLVKAGFRVKWMTFDHGCGLAETAYLLRDVNVLISPHGNAIGASIFMPTHDPVPTIISIDNSHYAENWFKFTASVLGQRFMSSACGPHAYADEATRERCPYYNDRAVGMKLLQKQAFVLGLPSALVTTDDQNEAMSEREHSQRIQHQRAFVKTNDAARKLAETEFEALIGAEVPYALVEKYGQEIWTFFYDYWKGVPRYADVPRVVKFAQGLQADYERELAEDAANGRGGIDAGGSRSNRHYIDYVRKNQACGIHECPKILQRNVASAESAYGKHSVNNVGLWGQPVAGSKALLADLKEFKDWKFDVPL
;
A
#
# COMPACT_ATOMS: atom_id res chain seq x y z
N MET A 1 -0.37 -40.45 -14.24
CA MET A 1 -1.80 -40.09 -14.34
C MET A 1 -1.85 -38.57 -14.24
N CYS A 2 -2.38 -37.88 -15.25
CA CYS A 2 -2.42 -36.43 -15.23
C CYS A 2 -3.37 -35.93 -14.14
N ARG A 3 -2.96 -34.97 -13.30
CA ARG A 3 -3.78 -34.50 -12.17
C ARG A 3 -4.52 -33.19 -12.46
N ALA A 4 -4.05 -32.37 -13.40
CA ALA A 4 -4.69 -31.13 -13.81
C ALA A 4 -4.58 -30.90 -15.33
N PHE A 5 -5.68 -30.45 -15.94
CA PHE A 5 -5.78 -30.12 -17.37
C PHE A 5 -6.30 -28.70 -17.55
N ILE A 6 -5.72 -27.97 -18.51
CA ILE A 6 -6.27 -26.70 -19.01
C ILE A 6 -6.73 -26.94 -20.45
N ARG A 7 -8.03 -26.78 -20.72
CA ARG A 7 -8.64 -26.92 -22.04
C ARG A 7 -9.83 -25.96 -22.20
N GLY A 8 -10.13 -25.55 -23.42
CA GLY A 8 -11.37 -24.85 -23.77
C GLY A 8 -12.59 -25.78 -23.73
N ASN A 9 -13.73 -25.23 -23.28
CA ASN A 9 -15.04 -25.84 -23.05
C ASN A 9 -15.35 -27.20 -23.71
N GLY A 10 -15.47 -28.28 -22.92
CA GLY A 10 -16.11 -29.55 -23.29
C GLY A 10 -17.62 -29.62 -23.00
N LEU A 11 -18.33 -30.48 -23.75
CA LEU A 11 -19.80 -30.63 -23.76
C LEU A 11 -20.41 -31.44 -22.60
N LEU A 12 -19.61 -32.14 -21.80
CA LEU A 12 -20.07 -33.04 -20.72
C LEU A 12 -19.13 -32.91 -19.50
N ALA A 13 -19.32 -31.86 -18.71
CA ALA A 13 -18.50 -31.58 -17.54
C ALA A 13 -19.31 -31.75 -16.25
N THR A 14 -18.75 -32.47 -15.27
CA THR A 14 -19.18 -32.35 -13.87
C THR A 14 -18.46 -31.15 -13.26
N ASN A 15 -19.23 -30.21 -12.71
CA ASN A 15 -18.69 -29.00 -12.11
C ASN A 15 -18.08 -29.32 -10.74
N MET A 16 -16.82 -28.93 -10.52
CA MET A 16 -16.21 -28.93 -9.18
C MET A 16 -16.82 -27.79 -8.33
N PRO A 17 -16.59 -27.75 -7.01
CA PRO A 17 -16.92 -26.57 -6.20
C PRO A 17 -16.26 -25.32 -6.77
N LYS A 18 -16.95 -24.18 -6.65
CA LYS A 18 -16.34 -22.87 -6.88
C LYS A 18 -15.24 -22.66 -5.83
N VAL A 19 -14.09 -22.16 -6.26
CA VAL A 19 -12.94 -21.85 -5.40
C VAL A 19 -12.65 -20.36 -5.53
N ASN A 20 -12.47 -19.68 -4.41
CA ASN A 20 -12.05 -18.30 -4.42
C ASN A 20 -10.58 -18.19 -4.87
N LEU A 21 -10.37 -17.44 -5.95
CA LEU A 21 -9.05 -17.18 -6.52
C LEU A 21 -8.40 -15.90 -6.01
N MET A 22 -9.14 -15.07 -5.29
CA MET A 22 -8.65 -13.81 -4.74
C MET A 22 -8.78 -13.81 -3.22
N SER A 23 -8.13 -12.87 -2.53
CA SER A 23 -8.33 -12.65 -1.10
C SER A 23 -8.84 -11.24 -0.87
N SER A 24 -10.10 -11.03 -1.25
CA SER A 24 -10.81 -9.75 -1.21
C SER A 24 -12.05 -9.82 -0.31
N ASP A 25 -12.77 -8.71 -0.21
CA ASP A 25 -14.12 -8.70 0.35
C ASP A 25 -15.09 -9.54 -0.51
N GLU A 26 -16.18 -9.97 0.11
CA GLU A 26 -17.17 -10.89 -0.49
C GLU A 26 -17.74 -10.38 -1.82
N ASP A 27 -17.94 -9.06 -1.96
CA ASP A 27 -18.48 -8.43 -3.17
C ASP A 27 -17.46 -8.39 -4.31
N SER A 28 -16.17 -8.39 -3.98
CA SER A 28 -15.07 -8.34 -4.93
C SER A 28 -14.49 -9.72 -5.25
N ASP A 29 -14.91 -10.77 -4.53
CA ASP A 29 -14.33 -12.11 -4.65
C ASP A 29 -14.50 -12.72 -6.04
N ILE A 30 -13.43 -13.34 -6.52
CA ILE A 30 -13.39 -13.99 -7.82
C ILE A 30 -13.47 -15.49 -7.62
N LEU A 31 -14.65 -16.04 -7.86
CA LEU A 31 -14.88 -17.47 -7.80
C LEU A 31 -14.61 -18.12 -9.16
N TRP A 32 -13.70 -19.10 -9.16
CA TRP A 32 -13.43 -19.93 -10.33
C TRP A 32 -13.89 -21.36 -10.11
N GLN A 33 -14.46 -21.96 -11.16
CA GLN A 33 -14.99 -23.30 -11.10
C GLN A 33 -14.22 -24.22 -12.04
N PRO A 34 -13.30 -25.06 -11.51
CA PRO A 34 -12.62 -26.04 -12.35
C PRO A 34 -13.61 -27.05 -12.90
N ARG A 35 -13.30 -27.58 -14.09
CA ARG A 35 -14.11 -28.61 -14.75
C ARG A 35 -13.32 -29.89 -14.88
N VAL A 36 -13.99 -31.01 -14.61
CA VAL A 36 -13.43 -32.33 -14.91
C VAL A 36 -13.92 -32.74 -16.29
N GLU A 37 -12.98 -32.79 -17.24
CA GLU A 37 -13.26 -33.29 -18.58
C GLU A 37 -12.78 -34.74 -18.72
N ARG A 38 -13.66 -35.61 -19.20
CA ARG A 38 -13.28 -36.96 -19.63
C ARG A 38 -13.05 -36.95 -21.13
N SER A 39 -11.85 -37.34 -21.55
CA SER A 39 -11.59 -37.58 -22.97
C SER A 39 -12.15 -38.95 -23.37
N TRP A 40 -12.89 -38.99 -24.48
CA TRP A 40 -13.32 -40.24 -25.11
C TRP A 40 -12.15 -40.99 -25.76
N GLN A 41 -11.04 -40.29 -26.03
CA GLN A 41 -9.83 -40.91 -26.56
C GLN A 41 -9.09 -41.64 -25.43
N ARG A 42 -8.75 -42.91 -25.66
CA ARG A 42 -7.94 -43.71 -24.71
C ARG A 42 -6.54 -43.14 -24.48
N LYS A 43 -6.05 -42.31 -25.41
CA LYS A 43 -4.74 -41.63 -25.33
C LYS A 43 -4.93 -40.19 -25.78
N MET A 44 -4.39 -39.26 -25.01
CA MET A 44 -4.36 -37.84 -25.34
C MET A 44 -2.91 -37.37 -25.33
N LYS A 45 -2.49 -36.61 -26.35
CA LYS A 45 -1.20 -35.94 -26.33
C LYS A 45 -1.31 -34.71 -25.45
N ALA A 46 -0.34 -34.52 -24.56
CA ALA A 46 -0.28 -33.37 -23.66
C ALA A 46 1.19 -33.02 -23.39
N HIS A 47 1.47 -31.74 -23.20
CA HIS A 47 2.75 -31.27 -22.70
C HIS A 47 2.82 -31.54 -21.20
N TYR A 48 3.63 -32.51 -20.78
CA TYR A 48 3.74 -32.83 -19.36
C TYR A 48 4.79 -31.95 -18.68
N VAL A 49 4.38 -31.31 -17.59
CA VAL A 49 5.19 -30.44 -16.76
C VAL A 49 5.25 -31.05 -15.35
N ASN A 50 6.42 -31.55 -14.98
CA ASN A 50 6.67 -32.17 -13.66
C ASN A 50 6.88 -31.10 -12.57
N GLU A 51 5.93 -30.18 -12.45
CA GLU A 51 5.95 -29.07 -11.50
C GLU A 51 4.54 -28.79 -10.96
N THR A 52 4.47 -27.91 -9.96
CA THR A 52 3.19 -27.45 -9.39
C THR A 52 2.67 -26.23 -10.14
N LEU A 53 1.39 -26.27 -10.52
CA LEU A 53 0.64 -25.13 -11.02
C LEU A 53 -0.10 -24.43 -9.87
N PHE A 54 0.07 -23.12 -9.72
CA PHE A 54 -0.69 -22.30 -8.78
C PHE A 54 -1.73 -21.47 -9.53
N VAL A 55 -3.01 -21.78 -9.31
CA VAL A 55 -4.14 -21.08 -9.94
C VAL A 55 -4.60 -19.95 -9.04
N HIS A 56 -4.59 -18.73 -9.56
CA HIS A 56 -4.87 -17.52 -8.80
C HIS A 56 -5.67 -16.50 -9.61
N GLY A 57 -6.15 -15.48 -8.92
CA GLY A 57 -6.79 -14.29 -9.46
C GLY A 57 -6.08 -13.05 -8.91
N LEU A 58 -6.11 -11.96 -9.67
CA LEU A 58 -5.47 -10.71 -9.28
C LEU A 58 -6.42 -9.54 -9.43
N TYR A 59 -6.37 -8.63 -8.47
CA TYR A 59 -6.96 -7.30 -8.54
C TYR A 59 -6.11 -6.36 -9.44
N SER A 60 -5.77 -6.83 -10.64
CA SER A 60 -4.87 -6.15 -11.59
C SER A 60 -5.66 -5.69 -12.82
N PRO A 61 -5.33 -4.55 -13.43
CA PRO A 61 -4.24 -3.61 -13.11
C PRO A 61 -4.72 -2.35 -12.38
N SER A 62 -5.96 -2.32 -11.91
CA SER A 62 -6.62 -1.09 -11.43
C SER A 62 -6.04 -0.54 -10.13
N HIS A 63 -5.56 -1.39 -9.20
CA HIS A 63 -5.08 -0.94 -7.90
C HIS A 63 -3.87 -1.74 -7.37
N PHE A 64 -2.66 -1.20 -7.52
CA PHE A 64 -1.39 -1.89 -7.17
C PHE A 64 -1.34 -2.44 -5.75
N SER A 65 -1.87 -1.75 -4.74
CA SER A 65 -1.86 -2.30 -3.38
C SER A 65 -2.85 -3.45 -3.17
N HIS A 66 -3.97 -3.50 -3.91
CA HIS A 66 -4.83 -4.69 -3.87
C HIS A 66 -4.16 -5.82 -4.63
N TRP A 67 -3.52 -5.55 -5.77
CA TRP A 67 -2.68 -6.54 -6.44
C TRP A 67 -1.63 -7.11 -5.49
N LEU A 68 -0.93 -6.26 -4.73
CA LEU A 68 0.13 -6.65 -3.82
C LEU A 68 -0.37 -7.41 -2.58
N TYR A 69 -1.38 -6.87 -1.87
CA TYR A 69 -1.81 -7.40 -0.58
C TYR A 69 -2.93 -8.44 -0.65
N ASN A 70 -3.78 -8.38 -1.68
CA ASN A 70 -4.90 -9.31 -1.87
C ASN A 70 -4.61 -10.36 -2.95
N GLY A 71 -3.58 -10.15 -3.77
CA GLY A 71 -3.12 -11.09 -4.79
C GLY A 71 -1.76 -11.69 -4.44
N MET A 72 -0.72 -10.86 -4.46
CA MET A 72 0.66 -11.37 -4.48
C MET A 72 1.17 -11.92 -3.18
N THR A 73 0.96 -11.21 -2.08
CA THR A 73 1.40 -11.69 -0.76
C THR A 73 0.67 -13.00 -0.37
N PRO A 74 -0.66 -13.12 -0.56
CA PRO A 74 -1.36 -14.40 -0.39
C PRO A 74 -0.90 -15.49 -1.34
N LEU A 75 -0.64 -15.16 -2.61
CA LEU A 75 -0.11 -16.11 -3.59
C LEU A 75 1.25 -16.64 -3.16
N TYR A 76 2.16 -15.74 -2.78
CA TYR A 76 3.48 -16.09 -2.28
C TYR A 76 3.39 -16.95 -1.01
N SER A 77 2.49 -16.62 -0.07
CA SER A 77 2.18 -17.44 1.11
C SER A 77 1.76 -18.86 0.73
N THR A 78 0.79 -18.97 -0.19
CA THR A 78 0.25 -20.24 -0.70
C THR A 78 1.34 -21.04 -1.40
N MET A 79 2.14 -20.40 -2.25
CA MET A 79 3.27 -21.00 -2.92
C MET A 79 4.25 -21.63 -1.93
N LYS A 80 4.67 -20.88 -0.91
CA LYS A 80 5.57 -21.43 0.11
C LYS A 80 4.91 -22.57 0.90
N ARG A 81 3.64 -22.43 1.29
CA ARG A 81 2.86 -23.46 2.01
C ARG A 81 2.85 -24.79 1.28
N PHE A 82 2.69 -24.77 -0.04
CA PHE A 82 2.57 -25.98 -0.85
C PHE A 82 3.88 -26.40 -1.53
N GLY A 83 5.01 -25.83 -1.09
CA GLY A 83 6.34 -26.24 -1.54
C GLY A 83 6.63 -25.85 -3.00
N ALA A 84 6.18 -24.67 -3.43
CA ALA A 84 6.55 -24.12 -4.73
C ALA A 84 8.07 -24.08 -4.89
N THR A 85 8.53 -24.46 -6.07
CA THR A 85 9.91 -24.31 -6.50
C THR A 85 10.04 -23.06 -7.35
N LYS A 86 11.27 -22.64 -7.66
CA LYS A 86 11.51 -21.59 -8.67
C LYS A 86 11.09 -22.01 -10.08
N ASN A 87 10.73 -23.27 -10.31
CA ASN A 87 10.24 -23.77 -11.60
C ASN A 87 8.73 -23.95 -11.63
N SER A 88 8.02 -23.71 -10.52
CA SER A 88 6.57 -23.81 -10.46
C SER A 88 5.89 -22.78 -11.37
N TRP A 89 4.70 -23.11 -11.86
CA TRP A 89 3.96 -22.30 -12.83
C TRP A 89 2.81 -21.59 -12.14
N LEU A 90 2.41 -20.45 -12.69
CA LEU A 90 1.20 -19.74 -12.30
C LEU A 90 0.15 -19.89 -13.40
N PHE A 91 -1.13 -19.85 -13.04
CA PHE A 91 -2.23 -19.72 -13.98
C PHE A 91 -3.24 -18.69 -13.46
N ARG A 92 -3.51 -17.68 -14.27
CA ARG A 92 -4.54 -16.68 -13.96
C ARG A 92 -5.89 -17.21 -14.44
N GLY A 93 -6.70 -17.68 -13.48
CA GLY A 93 -7.94 -18.42 -13.78
C GLY A 93 -9.08 -17.54 -14.31
N VAL A 94 -9.01 -16.22 -14.09
CA VAL A 94 -10.02 -15.26 -14.52
C VAL A 94 -9.33 -13.98 -15.03
N ALA A 95 -9.74 -13.54 -16.22
CA ALA A 95 -9.42 -12.22 -16.73
C ALA A 95 -10.47 -11.23 -16.20
N VAL A 96 -10.03 -10.31 -15.36
CA VAL A 96 -10.89 -9.27 -14.78
C VAL A 96 -10.96 -8.14 -15.82
N ASP A 97 -12.02 -8.13 -16.63
CA ASP A 97 -12.22 -7.23 -17.80
C ASP A 97 -12.58 -5.78 -17.39
N TRP A 98 -11.78 -5.17 -16.51
CA TRP A 98 -12.03 -3.81 -16.02
C TRP A 98 -11.29 -2.76 -16.87
N GLY A 99 -11.04 -3.08 -18.14
CA GLY A 99 -10.18 -2.29 -19.00
C GLY A 99 -8.72 -2.40 -18.57
N LEU A 100 -8.00 -3.37 -19.16
CA LEU A 100 -6.54 -3.58 -19.06
C LEU A 100 -5.69 -2.40 -19.60
N THR A 101 -6.24 -1.19 -19.60
CA THR A 101 -5.60 0.02 -20.10
C THR A 101 -4.50 0.55 -19.18
N ARG A 102 -4.38 0.03 -17.95
CA ARG A 102 -3.30 0.41 -17.03
C ARG A 102 -2.01 -0.34 -17.34
N GLN A 103 -0.95 0.47 -17.33
CA GLN A 103 0.39 0.24 -17.87
C GLN A 103 1.25 -0.54 -16.88
N GLY A 104 2.01 -1.50 -17.40
CA GLY A 104 2.97 -2.30 -16.62
C GLY A 104 2.35 -3.61 -16.14
N GLY A 105 2.76 -4.72 -16.75
CA GLY A 105 2.65 -6.00 -16.07
C GLY A 105 3.58 -5.95 -14.86
N TRP A 106 3.09 -6.36 -13.70
CA TRP A 106 3.95 -6.44 -12.53
C TRP A 106 4.97 -7.56 -12.74
N GLU A 107 6.25 -7.21 -12.73
CA GLU A 107 7.34 -8.15 -12.94
C GLU A 107 7.40 -9.16 -11.80
N MET A 108 7.18 -10.41 -12.15
CA MET A 108 7.12 -11.54 -11.24
C MET A 108 8.21 -12.57 -11.51
N ASP A 109 8.94 -12.39 -12.61
CA ASP A 109 9.97 -13.30 -13.09
C ASP A 109 11.04 -13.58 -12.05
N HIS A 110 11.47 -12.61 -11.23
CA HIS A 110 12.47 -12.82 -10.18
C HIS A 110 12.10 -13.87 -9.12
N PHE A 111 10.81 -14.19 -8.94
CA PHE A 111 10.38 -15.29 -8.06
C PHE A 111 10.56 -16.68 -8.71
N PHE A 112 10.84 -16.74 -10.01
CA PHE A 112 10.89 -17.94 -10.83
C PHE A 112 12.18 -18.01 -11.67
N TYR A 113 12.67 -19.21 -11.95
CA TYR A 113 13.79 -19.45 -12.88
C TYR A 113 13.31 -19.91 -14.23
N THR A 114 12.40 -20.89 -14.26
CA THR A 114 11.86 -21.46 -15.51
C THR A 114 10.34 -21.50 -15.55
N GLY A 115 9.69 -21.18 -14.42
CA GLY A 115 8.24 -21.05 -14.34
C GLY A 115 7.71 -19.98 -15.29
N LYS A 116 6.43 -20.09 -15.64
CA LYS A 116 5.69 -19.07 -16.39
C LYS A 116 4.33 -18.81 -15.76
N GLU A 117 3.76 -17.64 -16.01
CA GLU A 117 2.35 -17.39 -15.79
C GLU A 117 1.56 -17.66 -17.07
N LEU A 118 0.65 -18.63 -16.99
CA LEU A 118 -0.34 -18.87 -18.02
C LEU A 118 -1.48 -17.86 -17.89
N VAL A 119 -1.79 -17.17 -18.97
CA VAL A 119 -2.93 -16.26 -19.09
C VAL A 119 -3.88 -16.75 -20.18
N LEU A 120 -5.13 -16.27 -20.19
CA LEU A 120 -6.17 -16.77 -21.10
C LEU A 120 -6.28 -15.96 -22.39
N SER A 121 -5.76 -14.73 -22.40
CA SER A 121 -5.85 -13.81 -23.53
C SER A 121 -4.51 -13.15 -23.85
N GLN A 122 -4.28 -12.87 -25.14
CA GLN A 122 -3.10 -12.14 -25.61
C GLN A 122 -3.00 -10.76 -24.95
N TYR A 123 -4.14 -10.13 -24.64
CA TYR A 123 -4.21 -8.82 -23.97
C TYR A 123 -3.73 -8.86 -22.51
N GLU A 124 -3.62 -10.04 -21.91
CA GLU A 124 -3.12 -10.21 -20.54
C GLU A 124 -1.60 -10.42 -20.49
N ILE A 125 -0.94 -10.63 -21.65
CA ILE A 125 0.51 -10.75 -21.72
C ILE A 125 1.11 -9.34 -21.63
N ALA A 126 1.64 -9.02 -20.47
CA ALA A 126 2.27 -7.74 -20.17
C ALA A 126 3.78 -7.86 -19.85
N THR A 127 4.28 -9.06 -19.62
CA THR A 127 5.71 -9.35 -19.37
C THR A 127 6.14 -10.63 -20.09
N ASN A 128 7.45 -10.84 -20.25
CA ASN A 128 7.99 -12.08 -20.84
C ASN A 128 7.73 -13.34 -19.98
N PHE A 129 7.36 -13.16 -18.71
CA PHE A 129 6.96 -14.23 -17.81
C PHE A 129 5.56 -14.78 -18.13
N GLN A 130 4.72 -13.99 -18.80
CA GLN A 130 3.37 -14.37 -19.18
C GLN A 130 3.35 -15.02 -20.57
N SER A 131 2.54 -16.06 -20.71
CA SER A 131 2.35 -16.73 -22.00
C SER A 131 0.96 -17.33 -22.12
N LEU A 132 0.48 -17.45 -23.36
CA LEU A 132 -0.69 -18.26 -23.64
C LEU A 132 -0.33 -19.76 -23.51
N PRO A 133 -1.29 -20.60 -23.09
CA PRO A 133 -1.17 -22.04 -23.26
C PRO A 133 -0.86 -22.40 -24.73
N PRO A 134 -0.05 -23.43 -24.98
CA PRO A 134 0.27 -23.87 -26.33
C PRO A 134 -1.00 -24.33 -27.06
N ALA A 135 -1.10 -23.96 -28.34
CA ALA A 135 -2.30 -24.22 -29.15
C ALA A 135 -2.40 -25.67 -29.67
N ASP A 136 -1.28 -26.41 -29.68
CA ASP A 136 -1.18 -27.74 -30.29
C ASP A 136 -1.64 -28.87 -29.36
N ALA A 137 -1.45 -28.73 -28.05
CA ALA A 137 -1.84 -29.73 -27.06
C ALA A 137 -2.07 -29.10 -25.66
N PRO A 138 -2.93 -29.69 -24.83
CA PRO A 138 -3.10 -29.24 -23.44
C PRO A 138 -1.81 -29.44 -22.64
N ILE A 139 -1.62 -28.61 -21.61
CA ILE A 139 -0.58 -28.83 -20.61
C ILE A 139 -1.12 -29.71 -19.49
N CYS A 140 -0.33 -30.69 -19.08
CA CYS A 140 -0.58 -31.57 -17.96
C CYS A 140 0.43 -31.30 -16.85
N PHE A 141 -0.04 -30.82 -15.70
CA PHE A 141 0.82 -30.61 -14.53
C PHE A 141 0.76 -31.81 -13.58
N GLU A 142 1.89 -32.11 -12.92
CA GLU A 142 1.94 -33.14 -11.87
C GLU A 142 1.04 -32.78 -10.69
N ARG A 143 1.00 -31.50 -10.32
CA ARG A 143 0.18 -30.98 -9.21
C ARG A 143 -0.43 -29.64 -9.56
N ALA A 144 -1.57 -29.34 -8.95
CA ALA A 144 -2.16 -28.01 -8.98
C ALA A 144 -2.64 -27.61 -7.58
N VAL A 145 -2.46 -26.34 -7.23
CA VAL A 145 -3.01 -25.67 -6.05
C VAL A 145 -3.92 -24.58 -6.57
N VAL A 146 -5.18 -24.57 -6.13
CA VAL A 146 -6.19 -23.64 -6.63
C VAL A 146 -6.64 -22.71 -5.51
N GLY A 147 -6.59 -21.42 -5.79
CA GLY A 147 -6.99 -20.38 -4.85
C GLY A 147 -5.87 -19.93 -3.92
N LEU A 148 -6.15 -18.84 -3.20
CA LEU A 148 -5.22 -18.18 -2.27
C LEU A 148 -5.48 -18.55 -0.80
N GLY A 149 -6.41 -19.47 -0.56
CA GLY A 149 -6.79 -19.93 0.77
C GLY A 149 -7.47 -18.86 1.63
N SER A 150 -8.14 -17.89 1.01
CA SER A 150 -8.82 -16.77 1.68
C SER A 150 -7.90 -16.07 2.70
N GLN A 151 -6.64 -15.83 2.29
CA GLN A 151 -5.60 -15.26 3.14
C GLN A 151 -5.44 -13.77 2.90
N CYS A 152 -5.67 -12.91 3.90
CA CYS A 152 -5.27 -11.50 3.80
C CYS A 152 -5.02 -10.85 5.16
N ALA A 153 -4.74 -9.55 5.14
CA ALA A 153 -4.48 -8.71 6.31
C ALA A 153 -5.75 -8.26 7.06
N LEU A 154 -6.93 -8.53 6.51
CA LEU A 154 -8.19 -7.89 6.87
C LEU A 154 -9.16 -8.84 7.56
N VAL A 155 -10.10 -8.25 8.30
CA VAL A 155 -11.04 -8.97 9.18
C VAL A 155 -12.03 -9.87 8.44
N PHE A 156 -12.23 -9.64 7.14
CA PHE A 156 -13.12 -10.46 6.31
C PHE A 156 -12.43 -11.72 5.77
N CYS A 157 -11.11 -11.86 5.93
CA CYS A 157 -10.40 -13.06 5.50
C CYS A 157 -10.44 -14.15 6.57
N GLU A 158 -10.70 -15.38 6.13
CA GLU A 158 -10.71 -16.56 7.00
C GLU A 158 -9.34 -16.84 7.63
N ASN A 159 -8.26 -16.53 6.89
CA ASN A 159 -6.91 -16.85 7.28
C ASN A 159 -6.01 -15.60 7.25
N ASN A 160 -5.12 -15.48 8.24
CA ASN A 160 -4.08 -14.45 8.23
C ASN A 160 -2.88 -14.89 7.38
N ILE A 161 -2.18 -13.91 6.80
CA ILE A 161 -0.86 -14.13 6.21
C ILE A 161 0.19 -14.05 7.34
N PRO A 162 1.05 -15.07 7.53
CA PRO A 162 2.09 -15.01 8.54
C PRO A 162 3.09 -13.88 8.33
N ILE A 163 3.63 -13.32 9.42
CA ILE A 163 4.57 -12.18 9.35
C ILE A 163 5.82 -12.53 8.56
N GLU A 164 6.34 -13.75 8.73
CA GLU A 164 7.53 -14.23 8.06
C GLU A 164 7.34 -14.25 6.54
N VAL A 165 6.10 -14.35 6.04
CA VAL A 165 5.79 -14.28 4.62
C VAL A 165 5.99 -12.86 4.11
N TYR A 166 5.50 -11.84 4.82
CA TYR A 166 5.74 -10.43 4.46
C TYR A 166 7.23 -10.09 4.46
N GLN A 167 7.96 -10.54 5.49
CA GLN A 167 9.40 -10.32 5.61
C GLN A 167 10.16 -10.99 4.46
N LYS A 168 9.92 -12.29 4.20
CA LYS A 168 10.58 -13.01 3.11
C LYS A 168 10.22 -12.46 1.74
N PHE A 169 8.97 -12.07 1.52
CA PHE A 169 8.54 -11.47 0.26
C PHE A 169 9.30 -10.16 0.01
N ARG A 170 9.37 -9.28 1.02
CA ARG A 170 10.21 -8.09 0.96
C ARG A 170 11.68 -8.45 0.71
N ASP A 171 12.23 -9.39 1.45
CA ASP A 171 13.66 -9.70 1.41
C ASP A 171 14.07 -10.25 0.04
N GLU A 172 13.24 -11.08 -0.59
CA GLU A 172 13.48 -11.56 -1.96
C GLU A 172 13.44 -10.42 -2.99
N ILE A 173 12.51 -9.46 -2.83
CA ILE A 173 12.45 -8.24 -3.67
C ILE A 173 13.69 -7.37 -3.44
N ALA A 174 14.09 -7.18 -2.18
CA ALA A 174 15.26 -6.42 -1.79
C ALA A 174 16.56 -7.05 -2.35
N GLU A 175 16.70 -8.37 -2.23
CA GLU A 175 17.83 -9.10 -2.78
C GLU A 175 17.93 -8.91 -4.30
N HIS A 176 16.80 -8.98 -4.99
CA HIS A 176 16.76 -8.84 -6.45
C HIS A 176 17.01 -7.40 -6.92
N TYR A 177 16.28 -6.41 -6.38
CA TYR A 177 16.31 -5.04 -6.91
C TYR A 177 17.25 -4.08 -6.17
N TRP A 178 17.63 -4.38 -4.92
CA TRP A 178 18.51 -3.51 -4.13
C TRP A 178 19.95 -4.00 -4.18
N ASN A 179 20.16 -5.30 -3.93
CA ASN A 179 21.49 -5.87 -3.71
C ASN A 179 22.17 -6.36 -4.99
N THR A 180 21.46 -6.41 -6.12
CA THR A 180 21.99 -6.86 -7.41
C THR A 180 21.95 -5.70 -8.41
N PRO A 181 22.98 -4.83 -8.46
CA PRO A 181 23.01 -3.68 -9.37
C PRO A 181 22.75 -4.07 -10.83
N GLN A 182 23.22 -5.24 -11.26
CA GLN A 182 23.00 -5.73 -12.62
C GLN A 182 21.53 -5.95 -12.93
N SER A 183 20.75 -6.53 -12.01
CA SER A 183 19.30 -6.73 -12.19
C SER A 183 18.57 -5.42 -12.45
N TRP A 184 18.94 -4.35 -11.74
CA TRP A 184 18.40 -3.02 -12.01
C TRP A 184 18.85 -2.45 -13.36
N GLN A 185 20.10 -2.67 -13.77
CA GLN A 185 20.56 -2.23 -15.10
C GLN A 185 19.80 -2.96 -16.21
N ASP A 186 19.60 -4.27 -16.07
CA ASP A 186 18.87 -5.10 -17.02
C ASP A 186 17.40 -4.65 -17.09
N HIS A 187 16.78 -4.35 -15.94
CA HIS A 187 15.44 -3.76 -15.87
C HIS A 187 15.31 -2.47 -16.70
N ILE A 188 16.24 -1.52 -16.49
CA ILE A 188 16.27 -0.27 -17.24
C ILE A 188 16.50 -0.51 -18.74
N ALA A 189 17.37 -1.46 -19.09
CA ALA A 189 17.66 -1.80 -20.48
C ALA A 189 16.43 -2.41 -21.18
N ASN A 190 15.77 -3.38 -20.55
CA ASN A 190 14.58 -4.04 -21.07
C ASN A 190 13.41 -3.05 -21.22
N SER A 191 13.20 -2.21 -20.21
CA SER A 191 12.20 -1.14 -20.26
C SER A 191 12.44 -0.18 -21.43
N ARG A 192 13.70 0.14 -21.77
CA ARG A 192 14.02 0.96 -22.96
C ARG A 192 13.68 0.25 -24.27
N VAL A 193 13.94 -1.05 -24.38
CA VAL A 193 13.58 -1.83 -25.57
C VAL A 193 12.06 -1.79 -25.79
N MET A 194 11.28 -1.97 -24.72
CA MET A 194 9.81 -1.88 -24.79
C MET A 194 9.33 -0.49 -25.23
N ILE A 195 9.91 0.59 -24.67
CA ILE A 195 9.60 1.96 -25.08
C ILE A 195 9.88 2.18 -26.57
N ASN A 196 11.03 1.72 -27.06
CA ASN A 196 11.42 1.89 -28.45
C ASN A 196 10.51 1.09 -29.40
N GLN A 197 10.07 -0.11 -29.00
CA GLN A 197 9.10 -0.91 -29.75
C GLN A 197 7.73 -0.20 -29.81
N GLU A 198 7.21 0.27 -28.68
CA GLU A 198 5.93 0.99 -28.65
C GLU A 198 5.94 2.31 -29.43
N GLN A 199 7.09 2.99 -29.49
CA GLN A 199 7.25 4.23 -30.27
C GLN A 199 7.15 4.00 -31.77
N LEU A 200 7.56 2.82 -32.27
CA LEU A 200 7.41 2.46 -33.67
C LEU A 200 5.94 2.20 -34.05
N ASP A 201 5.10 1.87 -33.07
CA ASP A 201 3.71 1.50 -33.29
C ASP A 201 2.70 2.67 -33.15
N LYS A 202 3.15 3.89 -32.78
CA LYS A 202 2.23 5.00 -32.42
C LYS A 202 2.33 6.22 -33.31
N ASP A 203 1.33 6.36 -34.18
CA ASP A 203 1.09 7.53 -35.02
C ASP A 203 0.34 8.69 -34.32
N ASN A 204 -0.19 8.58 -33.08
CA ASN A 204 -0.84 9.74 -32.41
C ASN A 204 -1.24 9.61 -30.91
N ASN A 205 -0.73 8.65 -30.13
CA ASN A 205 -1.10 8.52 -28.71
C ASN A 205 0.11 8.68 -27.79
N GLU A 206 -0.08 9.39 -26.66
CA GLU A 206 0.93 9.60 -25.61
C GLU A 206 1.79 8.34 -25.40
N THR A 207 3.10 8.47 -25.65
CA THR A 207 4.05 7.38 -25.43
C THR A 207 4.02 6.97 -23.96
N ARG A 208 3.79 5.68 -23.70
CA ARG A 208 3.60 5.14 -22.36
C ARG A 208 4.94 4.55 -21.93
N SER A 209 5.69 5.28 -21.10
CA SER A 209 6.96 4.80 -20.57
C SER A 209 6.72 3.99 -19.28
N PRO A 210 7.14 2.71 -19.17
CA PRO A 210 7.16 1.99 -17.88
C PRO A 210 8.04 2.71 -16.85
N LEU A 211 8.99 3.54 -17.30
CA LEU A 211 9.87 4.34 -16.45
C LEU A 211 9.28 5.71 -16.08
N LYS A 212 8.04 6.02 -16.44
CA LYS A 212 7.42 7.35 -16.23
C LYS A 212 7.43 7.75 -14.75
N CYS A 213 7.33 6.77 -13.85
CA CYS A 213 7.50 6.96 -12.42
C CYS A 213 8.87 7.53 -12.04
N LEU A 214 9.96 6.92 -12.53
CA LEU A 214 11.33 7.39 -12.31
C LEU A 214 11.58 8.74 -12.99
N GLU A 215 10.97 8.96 -14.16
CA GLU A 215 11.04 10.23 -14.89
C GLU A 215 10.37 11.37 -14.12
N GLY A 216 9.29 11.07 -13.39
CA GLY A 216 8.59 12.01 -12.52
C GLY A 216 9.21 12.20 -11.13
N ALA A 217 10.09 11.31 -10.68
CA ALA A 217 10.73 11.41 -9.38
C ALA A 217 11.67 12.62 -9.30
N ARG A 218 11.73 13.26 -8.12
CA ARG A 218 12.57 14.42 -7.82
C ARG A 218 13.39 14.14 -6.55
N TYR A 219 14.65 14.55 -6.57
CA TYR A 219 15.62 14.29 -5.50
C TYR A 219 16.17 15.62 -4.97
N TYR A 220 16.25 15.76 -3.65
CA TYR A 220 16.71 16.97 -2.96
C TYR A 220 17.74 16.62 -1.87
N ASN A 221 18.79 17.44 -1.74
CA ASN A 221 19.94 17.20 -0.86
C ASN A 221 20.73 15.89 -1.13
N PHE A 222 20.73 15.39 -2.37
CA PHE A 222 21.61 14.31 -2.82
C PHE A 222 22.85 14.91 -3.52
N GLU A 223 24.02 14.30 -3.35
CA GLU A 223 25.24 14.73 -4.04
C GLU A 223 25.08 14.65 -5.58
N GLY A 224 25.76 15.55 -6.30
CA GLY A 224 25.50 15.80 -7.74
C GLY A 224 24.40 16.82 -8.02
N ALA A 225 23.68 17.27 -6.99
CA ALA A 225 22.71 18.36 -7.05
C ALA A 225 23.11 19.47 -6.06
N GLY A 226 24.33 20.03 -6.14
CA GLY A 226 25.04 21.04 -5.29
C GLY A 226 24.34 21.95 -4.22
N PRO A 227 24.95 23.09 -3.81
CA PRO A 227 24.40 23.97 -2.77
C PRO A 227 23.18 24.77 -3.28
N GLY A 228 22.09 24.87 -2.51
CA GLY A 228 20.89 25.65 -2.89
C GLY A 228 20.00 24.99 -3.96
N HIS A 229 20.38 23.80 -4.40
CA HIS A 229 19.67 23.04 -5.43
C HIS A 229 18.31 22.53 -4.91
N GLY A 230 17.25 23.20 -5.34
CA GLY A 230 15.87 22.77 -5.17
C GLY A 230 14.90 23.94 -5.09
N LEU A 231 15.45 25.14 -4.84
CA LEU A 231 14.73 26.39 -4.68
C LEU A 231 14.68 27.23 -5.98
N GLU A 232 15.47 26.88 -7.00
CA GLU A 232 15.50 27.56 -8.30
C GLU A 232 14.57 26.88 -9.32
N THR A 233 13.57 27.62 -9.80
CA THR A 233 12.54 27.13 -10.75
C THR A 233 13.11 26.62 -12.08
N SER A 234 14.27 27.14 -12.51
CA SER A 234 14.94 26.73 -13.75
C SER A 234 15.57 25.34 -13.71
N GLU A 235 15.85 24.78 -12.53
CA GLU A 235 16.52 23.48 -12.38
C GLU A 235 15.55 22.30 -12.16
N LEU A 236 14.27 22.57 -11.90
CA LEU A 236 13.24 21.53 -11.72
C LEU A 236 13.09 20.63 -12.96
N SER A 237 13.42 21.14 -14.15
CA SER A 237 13.39 20.38 -15.42
C SER A 237 14.61 19.46 -15.59
N ALA A 238 15.79 19.87 -15.10
CA ALA A 238 17.04 19.11 -15.21
C ALA A 238 17.09 17.87 -14.28
N ARG A 239 16.15 17.75 -13.34
CA ARG A 239 16.09 16.69 -12.31
C ARG A 239 15.12 15.55 -12.63
N ARG A 240 14.25 15.73 -13.63
CA ARG A 240 13.34 14.68 -14.09
C ARG A 240 14.14 13.55 -14.73
N GLY A 241 13.98 12.32 -14.21
CA GLY A 241 14.57 11.13 -14.83
C GLY A 241 15.99 10.79 -14.45
N GLN A 242 16.46 11.19 -13.26
CA GLN A 242 17.63 10.50 -12.67
C GLN A 242 17.25 9.04 -12.41
N ARG A 243 17.72 8.13 -13.30
CA ARG A 243 17.45 6.68 -13.22
C ARG A 243 18.37 5.94 -12.23
N PHE A 244 19.40 6.63 -11.73
CA PHE A 244 20.38 6.14 -10.76
C PHE A 244 20.68 7.22 -9.70
N PRO A 245 19.67 7.68 -8.95
CA PRO A 245 19.86 8.70 -7.90
C PRO A 245 20.90 8.29 -6.84
N ASP A 246 21.11 6.98 -6.67
CA ASP A 246 21.96 6.44 -5.61
C ASP A 246 23.37 6.08 -6.11
N SER A 247 23.79 6.66 -7.24
CA SER A 247 25.22 6.97 -7.41
C SER A 247 25.69 8.05 -6.40
N ALA A 248 24.76 8.63 -5.63
CA ALA A 248 24.99 9.52 -4.49
C ALA A 248 25.64 8.81 -3.28
N ASP A 249 26.95 8.73 -3.41
CA ASP A 249 28.02 8.83 -2.43
C ASP A 249 28.14 7.86 -1.24
N PRO A 250 29.38 7.36 -1.00
CA PRO A 250 29.73 6.75 0.27
C PRO A 250 29.53 7.78 1.40
N ALA A 251 29.20 7.29 2.60
CA ALA A 251 28.89 8.11 3.78
C ALA A 251 29.97 9.17 4.14
N THR A 252 31.16 9.06 3.56
CA THR A 252 32.33 9.90 3.80
C THR A 252 32.34 11.25 3.06
N ASN A 253 31.48 11.48 2.07
CA ASN A 253 31.57 12.66 1.19
C ASN A 253 30.46 13.71 1.39
N TYR A 254 29.53 13.48 2.31
CA TYR A 254 28.33 14.31 2.45
C TYR A 254 28.65 15.75 2.86
N LYS A 255 28.24 16.71 2.02
CA LYS A 255 28.23 18.15 2.34
C LYS A 255 26.84 18.57 2.78
N VAL A 256 26.73 19.10 4.01
CA VAL A 256 25.51 19.78 4.46
C VAL A 256 25.42 21.12 3.75
N PHE A 257 24.36 21.30 2.95
CA PHE A 257 24.07 22.56 2.27
C PHE A 257 22.94 23.28 3.01
N SER A 258 23.23 24.44 3.59
CA SER A 258 22.22 25.30 4.20
C SER A 258 21.43 26.06 3.13
N ALA A 259 20.12 26.27 3.38
CA ALA A 259 19.22 27.00 2.49
C ALA A 259 19.59 28.50 2.31
N ASP A 260 20.51 29.02 3.12
CA ASP A 260 21.01 30.39 3.06
C ASP A 260 22.18 30.57 2.08
N GLY A 261 22.59 29.52 1.35
CA GLY A 261 23.67 29.59 0.37
C GLY A 261 25.07 29.72 0.98
N SER A 262 25.20 29.66 2.31
CA SER A 262 26.49 29.68 2.97
C SER A 262 27.12 28.27 2.90
N SER A 263 28.11 28.10 2.04
CA SER A 263 28.91 26.88 1.97
C SER A 263 29.90 26.86 3.14
N SER A 264 29.44 26.42 4.31
CA SER A 264 30.31 26.16 5.46
C SER A 264 31.19 24.95 5.16
N SER A 265 32.48 25.19 4.94
CA SER A 265 33.48 24.19 4.60
C SER A 265 34.08 23.44 5.81
N SER A 266 33.56 23.63 7.03
CA SER A 266 33.99 22.82 8.18
C SER A 266 33.07 21.63 8.37
N VAL A 267 33.55 20.44 7.98
CA VAL A 267 32.93 19.15 8.33
C VAL A 267 33.17 18.91 9.83
N THR A 268 32.35 19.52 10.68
CA THR A 268 32.25 19.13 12.08
C THR A 268 31.41 17.85 12.19
N SER A 269 31.51 17.14 13.32
CA SER A 269 30.75 15.92 13.62
C SER A 269 29.22 16.07 13.55
N ASP A 270 28.70 17.29 13.35
CA ASP A 270 27.29 17.60 13.14
C ASP A 270 26.80 17.28 11.70
N ASN A 271 27.68 16.88 10.79
CA ASN A 271 27.33 16.49 9.41
C ASN A 271 26.88 15.02 9.27
N ALA A 272 26.40 14.39 10.34
CA ALA A 272 25.86 13.03 10.27
C ALA A 272 24.72 12.96 9.23
N ARG A 273 24.77 11.94 8.37
CA ARG A 273 23.81 11.75 7.27
C ARG A 273 22.39 11.63 7.86
N LYS A 274 21.53 12.60 7.58
CA LYS A 274 20.14 12.54 8.03
C LYS A 274 19.35 11.46 7.27
N LEU A 275 18.26 11.04 7.92
CA LEU A 275 17.28 10.10 7.37
C LEU A 275 16.81 10.53 5.97
N VAL A 276 16.54 9.56 5.10
CA VAL A 276 15.86 9.83 3.81
C VAL A 276 14.37 9.90 4.04
N VAL A 277 13.78 10.99 3.57
CA VAL A 277 12.34 11.23 3.60
C VAL A 277 11.77 11.04 2.20
N GLY A 278 10.97 9.99 2.01
CA GLY A 278 10.19 9.78 0.80
C GLY A 278 8.86 10.52 0.91
N ILE A 279 8.45 11.23 -0.14
CA ILE A 279 7.12 11.82 -0.28
C ILE A 279 6.46 11.18 -1.49
N ILE A 280 5.39 10.42 -1.29
CA ILE A 280 4.62 9.84 -2.41
C ILE A 280 3.36 10.67 -2.63
N GLN A 281 3.14 11.04 -3.89
CA GLN A 281 1.94 11.71 -4.38
C GLN A 281 1.14 10.81 -5.30
N ARG A 282 -0.18 11.01 -5.29
CA ARG A 282 -1.12 10.34 -6.20
C ARG A 282 -1.97 11.40 -6.93
N ALA A 283 -1.55 11.77 -8.12
CA ALA A 283 -2.30 12.68 -8.99
C ALA A 283 -3.22 11.91 -9.97
N PRO A 284 -4.51 12.27 -10.09
CA PRO A 284 -5.08 13.53 -9.65
C PRO A 284 -5.79 13.51 -8.29
N SER A 285 -6.13 12.34 -7.74
CA SER A 285 -7.15 12.24 -6.69
C SER A 285 -6.66 12.39 -5.25
N ARG A 286 -5.34 12.26 -5.00
CA ARG A 286 -4.76 12.14 -3.65
C ARG A 286 -3.39 12.81 -3.63
N LYS A 287 -3.40 14.13 -3.83
CA LYS A 287 -2.19 14.99 -3.87
C LYS A 287 -2.17 15.96 -2.67
N LEU A 288 -1.01 16.10 -2.03
CA LEU A 288 -0.71 17.24 -1.14
C LEU A 288 -0.54 18.50 -1.99
N LEU A 289 -1.35 19.52 -1.75
CA LEU A 289 -1.26 20.78 -2.51
C LEU A 289 -0.05 21.62 -2.12
N ASN A 290 0.34 21.56 -0.86
CA ASN A 290 1.54 22.20 -0.34
C ASN A 290 2.73 21.20 -0.25
N ASP A 291 2.82 20.27 -1.21
CA ASP A 291 3.93 19.32 -1.27
C ASP A 291 5.28 20.01 -1.42
N GLN A 292 5.34 21.13 -2.14
CA GLN A 292 6.56 21.93 -2.27
C GLN A 292 6.96 22.58 -0.95
N ASP A 293 6.04 23.19 -0.20
CA ASP A 293 6.33 23.74 1.12
C ASP A 293 6.84 22.66 2.08
N LEU A 294 6.28 21.45 1.99
CA LEU A 294 6.73 20.29 2.76
C LEU A 294 8.16 19.89 2.39
N VAL A 295 8.46 19.78 1.08
CA VAL A 295 9.80 19.48 0.58
C VAL A 295 10.79 20.52 1.09
N ASP A 296 10.48 21.81 0.93
CA ASP A 296 11.37 22.92 1.32
C ASP A 296 11.60 22.93 2.83
N GLY A 297 10.57 22.67 3.63
CA GLY A 297 10.68 22.54 5.09
C GLY A 297 11.60 21.40 5.53
N LEU A 298 11.50 20.23 4.89
CA LEU A 298 12.35 19.06 5.16
C LEU A 298 13.80 19.29 4.70
N VAL A 299 13.98 19.86 3.51
CA VAL A 299 15.29 20.22 2.96
C VAL A 299 16.00 21.24 3.85
N LYS A 300 15.28 22.29 4.29
CA LYS A 300 15.79 23.29 5.23
C LYS A 300 16.15 22.68 6.59
N ALA A 301 15.44 21.64 7.02
CA ALA A 301 15.79 20.88 8.20
C ALA A 301 16.96 19.90 7.98
N GLY A 302 17.56 19.85 6.79
CA GLY A 302 18.74 19.06 6.44
C GLY A 302 18.44 17.62 6.01
N PHE A 303 17.18 17.24 5.78
CA PHE A 303 16.84 15.91 5.31
C PHE A 303 17.13 15.74 3.81
N ARG A 304 17.36 14.48 3.40
CA ARG A 304 17.34 14.09 1.99
C ARG A 304 15.92 13.76 1.61
N VAL A 305 15.42 14.32 0.52
CA VAL A 305 14.00 14.16 0.15
C VAL A 305 13.89 13.50 -1.22
N LYS A 306 13.16 12.39 -1.28
CA LYS A 306 12.72 11.72 -2.52
C LYS A 306 11.25 12.04 -2.73
N TRP A 307 10.92 12.91 -3.68
CA TRP A 307 9.53 13.14 -4.07
C TRP A 307 9.18 12.25 -5.26
N MET A 308 8.07 11.53 -5.16
CA MET A 308 7.67 10.51 -6.13
C MET A 308 6.19 10.64 -6.46
N THR A 309 5.79 10.22 -7.67
CA THR A 309 4.38 10.11 -8.06
C THR A 309 4.08 8.75 -8.66
N PHE A 310 3.08 8.06 -8.11
CA PHE A 310 2.81 6.66 -8.45
C PHE A 310 1.65 6.46 -9.43
N ASP A 311 0.87 7.49 -9.72
CA ASP A 311 -0.30 7.35 -10.61
C ASP A 311 0.08 7.24 -12.09
N HIS A 312 1.34 7.46 -12.43
CA HIS A 312 1.88 7.31 -13.78
C HIS A 312 2.52 5.93 -14.07
N GLY A 313 2.25 4.92 -13.22
CA GLY A 313 2.60 3.53 -13.51
C GLY A 313 3.96 3.08 -12.97
N CYS A 314 4.26 3.31 -11.69
CA CYS A 314 5.42 2.66 -11.07
C CYS A 314 5.18 1.15 -11.03
N GLY A 315 6.07 0.36 -11.62
CA GLY A 315 6.13 -1.08 -11.47
C GLY A 315 6.69 -1.51 -10.11
N LEU A 316 6.79 -2.82 -9.92
CA LEU A 316 7.37 -3.40 -8.72
C LEU A 316 8.83 -3.00 -8.55
N ALA A 317 9.60 -3.10 -9.63
CA ALA A 317 11.02 -2.78 -9.69
C ALA A 317 11.28 -1.30 -9.34
N GLU A 318 10.57 -0.36 -9.97
CA GLU A 318 10.72 1.07 -9.69
C GLU A 318 10.35 1.41 -8.25
N THR A 319 9.25 0.83 -7.76
CA THR A 319 8.79 1.06 -6.38
C THR A 319 9.80 0.52 -5.38
N ALA A 320 10.27 -0.71 -5.58
CA ALA A 320 11.32 -1.32 -4.77
C ALA A 320 12.58 -0.48 -4.76
N TYR A 321 13.04 -0.05 -5.93
CA TYR A 321 14.26 0.74 -6.06
C TYR A 321 14.15 2.12 -5.40
N LEU A 322 13.04 2.83 -5.61
CA LEU A 322 12.84 4.18 -5.08
C LEU A 322 12.76 4.21 -3.55
N LEU A 323 12.26 3.13 -2.92
CA LEU A 323 11.98 3.07 -1.49
C LEU A 323 13.07 2.38 -0.65
N ARG A 324 14.08 1.78 -1.30
CA ARG A 324 15.11 0.94 -0.65
C ARG A 324 15.93 1.60 0.45
N ASP A 325 16.00 2.93 0.47
CA ASP A 325 16.73 3.71 1.46
C ASP A 325 15.81 4.72 2.19
N VAL A 326 14.50 4.68 1.94
CA VAL A 326 13.54 5.59 2.55
C VAL A 326 13.29 5.18 4.00
N ASN A 327 13.68 6.05 4.93
CA ASN A 327 13.50 5.82 6.36
C ASN A 327 12.19 6.41 6.87
N VAL A 328 11.79 7.56 6.33
CA VAL A 328 10.52 8.21 6.66
C VAL A 328 9.72 8.35 5.38
N LEU A 329 8.59 7.67 5.29
CA LEU A 329 7.66 7.80 4.18
C LEU A 329 6.52 8.72 4.56
N ILE A 330 6.25 9.74 3.75
CA ILE A 330 5.13 10.67 3.89
C ILE A 330 4.23 10.51 2.69
N SER A 331 2.93 10.29 2.91
CA SER A 331 1.97 10.31 1.80
C SER A 331 0.57 10.71 2.22
N PRO A 332 -0.25 11.23 1.29
CA PRO A 332 -1.70 11.20 1.42
C PRO A 332 -2.14 9.74 1.62
N HIS A 333 -2.82 9.43 2.72
CA HIS A 333 -3.33 8.09 3.05
C HIS A 333 -2.26 6.99 3.27
N GLY A 334 -1.16 7.34 3.95
CA GLY A 334 -0.35 6.37 4.69
C GLY A 334 0.63 5.57 3.86
N ASN A 335 0.38 4.28 3.70
CA ASN A 335 1.32 3.36 3.05
C ASN A 335 1.17 3.44 1.53
N ALA A 336 1.19 4.64 0.93
CA ALA A 336 0.87 4.91 -0.47
C ALA A 336 1.17 3.76 -1.45
N ILE A 337 0.11 2.99 -1.72
CA ILE A 337 0.07 1.87 -2.66
C ILE A 337 0.92 0.63 -2.28
N GLY A 338 1.19 0.46 -0.99
CA GLY A 338 1.90 -0.69 -0.42
C GLY A 338 3.40 -0.51 -0.28
N ALA A 339 3.85 0.75 -0.28
CA ALA A 339 5.23 1.19 -0.12
C ALA A 339 6.00 0.55 1.05
N SER A 340 5.33 0.15 2.12
CA SER A 340 5.89 -0.41 3.36
C SER A 340 6.71 -1.66 3.09
N ILE A 341 6.27 -2.49 2.15
CA ILE A 341 6.97 -3.74 1.83
C ILE A 341 8.29 -3.48 1.09
N PHE A 342 8.45 -2.29 0.53
CA PHE A 342 9.62 -1.85 -0.24
C PHE A 342 10.55 -0.94 0.55
N MET A 343 10.19 -0.59 1.78
CA MET A 343 11.10 0.12 2.68
C MET A 343 12.04 -0.89 3.36
N PRO A 344 13.20 -0.44 3.87
CA PRO A 344 13.96 -1.21 4.86
C PRO A 344 13.08 -1.67 6.02
N THR A 345 13.56 -2.58 6.87
CA THR A 345 12.87 -2.93 8.13
C THR A 345 13.70 -2.62 9.36
N HIS A 346 14.93 -2.14 9.19
CA HIS A 346 15.86 -1.93 10.28
C HIS A 346 16.84 -0.80 9.99
N ASP A 347 17.31 -0.21 11.10
CA ASP A 347 18.42 0.74 11.24
C ASP A 347 18.40 1.94 10.26
N PRO A 348 17.54 2.95 10.50
CA PRO A 348 16.53 3.06 11.56
C PRO A 348 15.28 2.22 11.30
N VAL A 349 14.46 2.04 12.36
CA VAL A 349 13.08 1.54 12.18
C VAL A 349 12.32 2.52 11.27
N PRO A 350 11.87 2.08 10.09
CA PRO A 350 11.20 2.99 9.16
C PRO A 350 9.86 3.46 9.71
N THR A 351 9.51 4.69 9.35
CA THR A 351 8.28 5.35 9.80
C THR A 351 7.46 5.81 8.63
N ILE A 352 6.16 5.51 8.66
CA ILE A 352 5.17 5.97 7.70
C ILE A 352 4.35 7.06 8.38
N ILE A 353 4.27 8.22 7.74
CA ILE A 353 3.46 9.36 8.15
C ILE A 353 2.34 9.50 7.12
N SER A 354 1.16 9.07 7.50
CA SER A 354 -0.06 9.33 6.76
C SER A 354 -0.51 10.76 6.97
N ILE A 355 -0.45 11.56 5.92
CA ILE A 355 -1.02 12.91 5.92
C ILE A 355 -2.47 12.82 5.52
N ASP A 356 -3.30 13.47 6.32
CA ASP A 356 -4.71 13.67 6.04
C ASP A 356 -5.42 12.36 5.69
N ASN A 357 -5.25 11.37 6.58
CA ASN A 357 -5.95 10.09 6.51
C ASN A 357 -7.43 10.19 6.87
N SER A 358 -7.89 11.42 7.12
CA SER A 358 -9.29 11.74 7.28
C SER A 358 -10.05 10.96 6.21
N HIS A 359 -11.01 10.18 6.64
CA HIS A 359 -11.95 9.46 5.78
C HIS A 359 -11.44 8.21 5.03
N TYR A 360 -10.24 7.68 5.31
CA TYR A 360 -9.84 6.38 4.74
C TYR A 360 -9.52 5.36 5.82
N ALA A 361 -10.07 4.15 5.67
CA ALA A 361 -9.70 3.03 6.53
C ALA A 361 -8.25 2.62 6.25
N GLU A 362 -7.34 3.02 7.14
CA GLU A 362 -5.91 2.68 7.01
C GLU A 362 -5.55 1.33 7.62
N ASN A 363 -6.55 0.56 8.08
CA ASN A 363 -6.29 -0.68 8.83
C ASN A 363 -5.42 -1.68 8.05
N TRP A 364 -5.64 -1.83 6.74
CA TRP A 364 -4.77 -2.63 5.86
C TRP A 364 -3.32 -2.14 5.85
N PHE A 365 -3.11 -0.85 5.65
CA PHE A 365 -1.80 -0.22 5.57
C PHE A 365 -1.06 -0.23 6.90
N LYS A 366 -1.76 0.12 7.98
CA LYS A 366 -1.30 0.05 9.37
C LYS A 366 -0.89 -1.36 9.71
N PHE A 367 -1.69 -2.36 9.33
CA PHE A 367 -1.37 -3.76 9.59
C PHE A 367 -0.07 -4.16 8.90
N THR A 368 0.09 -3.91 7.59
CA THR A 368 1.31 -4.30 6.87
C THR A 368 2.55 -3.63 7.47
N ALA A 369 2.47 -2.33 7.76
CA ALA A 369 3.55 -1.60 8.42
C ALA A 369 3.90 -2.24 9.78
N SER A 370 2.87 -2.51 10.58
CA SER A 370 2.99 -3.11 11.92
C SER A 370 3.62 -4.50 11.90
N VAL A 371 3.23 -5.38 10.96
CA VAL A 371 3.82 -6.73 10.86
C VAL A 371 5.27 -6.68 10.39
N LEU A 372 5.64 -5.69 9.59
CA LEU A 372 7.03 -5.46 9.17
C LEU A 372 7.86 -4.74 10.24
N GLY A 373 7.29 -4.46 11.43
CA GLY A 373 7.96 -3.78 12.53
C GLY A 373 8.19 -2.29 12.29
N GLN A 374 7.42 -1.68 11.38
CA GLN A 374 7.53 -0.27 11.01
C GLN A 374 6.61 0.59 11.89
N ARG A 375 6.98 1.87 12.07
CA ARG A 375 6.14 2.85 12.75
C ARG A 375 5.11 3.38 11.77
N PHE A 376 3.86 3.52 12.19
CA PHE A 376 2.81 4.14 11.39
C PHE A 376 2.17 5.27 12.20
N MET A 377 2.11 6.45 11.61
CA MET A 377 1.60 7.65 12.26
C MET A 377 0.63 8.36 11.35
N SER A 378 -0.45 8.89 11.94
CA SER A 378 -1.37 9.75 11.22
C SER A 378 -1.19 11.19 11.67
N SER A 379 -1.09 12.07 10.69
CA SER A 379 -1.22 13.51 10.85
C SER A 379 -2.48 13.94 10.11
N ALA A 380 -3.64 13.78 10.75
CA ALA A 380 -4.90 14.30 10.25
C ALA A 380 -4.97 15.82 10.43
N CYS A 381 -5.31 16.54 9.36
CA CYS A 381 -5.95 17.85 9.48
C CYS A 381 -7.46 17.58 9.59
N GLY A 382 -8.13 18.09 10.61
CA GLY A 382 -9.57 17.90 10.76
C GLY A 382 -10.13 18.69 11.93
N PRO A 383 -11.44 19.02 11.93
CA PRO A 383 -12.06 20.02 12.81
C PRO A 383 -11.82 19.81 14.31
N HIS A 384 -11.50 18.56 14.71
CA HIS A 384 -11.28 18.16 16.11
C HIS A 384 -9.92 17.47 16.37
N ALA A 385 -9.02 17.40 15.38
CA ALA A 385 -7.76 16.67 15.48
C ALA A 385 -6.50 17.58 15.52
N TYR A 386 -6.70 18.86 15.82
CA TYR A 386 -5.61 19.82 15.90
C TYR A 386 -4.92 19.74 17.25
N ALA A 387 -3.58 19.68 17.23
CA ALA A 387 -2.79 19.73 18.46
C ALA A 387 -2.87 21.11 19.14
N ASP A 388 -3.12 22.16 18.35
CA ASP A 388 -3.30 23.53 18.81
C ASP A 388 -4.07 24.40 17.79
N GLU A 389 -4.44 25.61 18.23
CA GLU A 389 -5.19 26.61 17.46
C GLU A 389 -4.42 27.10 16.21
N ALA A 390 -3.09 27.15 16.27
CA ALA A 390 -2.28 27.61 15.15
C ALA A 390 -2.21 26.54 14.02
N THR A 391 -2.21 25.26 14.37
CA THR A 391 -2.39 24.16 13.41
C THR A 391 -3.80 24.19 12.81
N ARG A 392 -4.83 24.52 13.60
CA ARG A 392 -6.21 24.67 13.11
C ARG A 392 -6.33 25.74 12.01
N GLU A 393 -5.70 26.90 12.20
CA GLU A 393 -5.73 28.00 11.21
C GLU A 393 -4.96 27.68 9.92
N ARG A 394 -3.95 26.79 10.01
CA ARG A 394 -3.10 26.40 8.87
C ARG A 394 -3.64 25.21 8.07
N CYS A 395 -4.47 24.37 8.68
CA CYS A 395 -5.20 23.31 7.98
C CYS A 395 -6.43 23.93 7.29
N PRO A 396 -6.56 23.88 5.96
CA PRO A 396 -7.56 24.64 5.22
C PRO A 396 -8.95 23.97 5.23
N TYR A 397 -9.50 23.76 6.42
CA TYR A 397 -10.85 23.27 6.66
C TYR A 397 -11.93 24.07 5.92
N TYR A 398 -11.70 25.36 5.69
CA TYR A 398 -12.63 26.21 4.96
C TYR A 398 -12.82 25.79 3.50
N ASN A 399 -11.74 25.35 2.84
CA ASN A 399 -11.80 24.91 1.44
C ASN A 399 -12.57 23.59 1.33
N ASP A 400 -12.34 22.69 2.29
CA ASP A 400 -13.02 21.41 2.45
C ASP A 400 -14.53 21.61 2.60
N ARG A 401 -14.93 22.54 3.48
CA ARG A 401 -16.34 22.91 3.68
C ARG A 401 -17.01 23.43 2.42
N ALA A 402 -16.35 24.32 1.68
CA ALA A 402 -16.90 24.90 0.45
C ALA A 402 -17.05 23.84 -0.68
N VAL A 403 -16.04 22.99 -0.87
CA VAL A 403 -16.09 21.88 -1.83
C VAL A 403 -17.15 20.87 -1.43
N GLY A 404 -17.19 20.49 -0.15
CA GLY A 404 -18.19 19.58 0.42
C GLY A 404 -19.62 20.08 0.19
N MET A 405 -19.90 21.36 0.47
CA MET A 405 -21.24 21.93 0.23
C MET A 405 -21.62 21.90 -1.25
N LYS A 406 -20.68 22.24 -2.15
CA LYS A 406 -20.91 22.20 -3.60
C LYS A 406 -21.19 20.77 -4.09
N LEU A 407 -20.50 19.78 -3.55
CA LEU A 407 -20.72 18.38 -3.89
C LEU A 407 -22.03 17.87 -3.31
N LEU A 408 -22.32 18.15 -2.04
CA LEU A 408 -23.56 17.78 -1.38
C LEU A 408 -24.80 18.28 -2.14
N GLN A 409 -24.74 19.48 -2.71
CA GLN A 409 -25.83 20.04 -3.54
C GLN A 409 -26.13 19.21 -4.80
N LYS A 410 -25.15 18.44 -5.29
CA LYS A 410 -25.29 17.55 -6.45
C LYS A 410 -25.73 16.13 -6.07
N GLN A 411 -25.68 15.79 -4.78
CA GLN A 411 -26.04 14.45 -4.32
C GLN A 411 -27.56 14.28 -4.22
N ALA A 412 -27.96 13.02 -4.24
CA ALA A 412 -29.36 12.60 -4.15
C ALA A 412 -29.88 12.45 -2.70
N PHE A 413 -29.04 12.71 -1.69
CA PHE A 413 -29.46 12.75 -0.28
C PHE A 413 -29.54 14.18 0.28
N VAL A 414 -30.21 14.30 1.43
CA VAL A 414 -30.33 15.54 2.19
C VAL A 414 -29.98 15.27 3.65
N LEU A 415 -28.98 15.98 4.19
CA LEU A 415 -28.58 15.90 5.60
C LEU A 415 -29.62 16.54 6.53
N GLY A 416 -29.60 16.17 7.82
CA GLY A 416 -30.46 16.75 8.84
C GLY A 416 -31.87 16.16 8.92
N LEU A 417 -32.12 15.06 8.19
CA LEU A 417 -33.41 14.38 8.20
C LEU A 417 -33.53 13.46 9.43
N PRO A 418 -34.69 13.38 10.10
CA PRO A 418 -34.95 12.27 11.02
C PRO A 418 -34.97 10.94 10.26
N SER A 419 -34.60 9.83 10.92
CA SER A 419 -34.47 8.51 10.26
C SER A 419 -35.74 8.07 9.52
N ALA A 420 -36.93 8.46 10.01
CA ALA A 420 -38.21 8.16 9.36
C ALA A 420 -38.45 8.87 8.00
N LEU A 421 -37.67 9.91 7.70
CA LEU A 421 -37.73 10.64 6.42
C LEU A 421 -36.56 10.30 5.49
N VAL A 422 -35.61 9.48 5.96
CA VAL A 422 -34.52 8.98 5.12
C VAL A 422 -35.02 7.80 4.32
N THR A 423 -34.62 7.76 3.05
CA THR A 423 -35.04 6.74 2.10
C THR A 423 -33.97 5.65 2.06
N THR A 424 -34.38 4.39 2.06
CA THR A 424 -33.45 3.26 1.96
C THR A 424 -32.95 3.11 0.52
N ASP A 425 -31.84 2.40 0.33
CA ASP A 425 -31.30 2.13 -1.00
C ASP A 425 -32.33 1.41 -1.90
N ASP A 426 -33.03 0.39 -1.40
CA ASP A 426 -34.11 -0.29 -2.14
C ASP A 426 -35.24 0.65 -2.59
N GLN A 427 -35.64 1.59 -1.72
CA GLN A 427 -36.67 2.57 -2.05
C GLN A 427 -36.17 3.53 -3.12
N ASN A 428 -34.91 3.93 -3.04
CA ASN A 428 -34.26 4.75 -4.05
C ASN A 428 -34.20 4.01 -5.40
N GLU A 429 -33.79 2.75 -5.43
CA GLU A 429 -33.73 1.96 -6.67
C GLU A 429 -35.10 1.75 -7.33
N ALA A 430 -36.17 1.70 -6.53
CA ALA A 430 -37.54 1.55 -7.02
C ALA A 430 -38.18 2.86 -7.55
N MET A 431 -37.61 4.03 -7.27
CA MET A 431 -38.16 5.33 -7.67
C MET A 431 -37.76 5.70 -9.10
N SER A 432 -38.69 6.27 -9.86
CA SER A 432 -38.38 6.97 -11.11
C SER A 432 -37.54 8.25 -10.85
N GLU A 433 -36.80 8.71 -11.85
CA GLU A 433 -36.01 9.95 -11.76
C GLU A 433 -36.85 11.17 -11.34
N ARG A 434 -38.12 11.20 -11.77
CA ARG A 434 -39.07 12.25 -11.39
C ARG A 434 -39.44 12.16 -9.90
N GLU A 435 -39.71 10.97 -9.39
CA GLU A 435 -40.03 10.75 -7.98
C GLU A 435 -38.83 11.09 -7.09
N HIS A 436 -37.62 10.69 -7.49
CA HIS A 436 -36.36 11.10 -6.86
C HIS A 436 -36.24 12.60 -6.74
N SER A 437 -36.42 13.31 -7.85
CA SER A 437 -36.32 14.77 -7.89
C SER A 437 -37.34 15.44 -6.95
N GLN A 438 -38.58 14.94 -6.92
CA GLN A 438 -39.64 15.46 -6.05
C GLN A 438 -39.35 15.19 -4.57
N ARG A 439 -38.89 13.99 -4.23
CA ARG A 439 -38.45 13.61 -2.88
C ARG A 439 -37.36 14.56 -2.37
N ILE A 440 -36.29 14.73 -3.16
CA ILE A 440 -35.15 15.57 -2.78
C ILE A 440 -35.60 17.02 -2.55
N GLN A 441 -36.47 17.56 -3.42
CA GLN A 441 -37.02 18.90 -3.25
C GLN A 441 -37.84 19.02 -1.95
N HIS A 442 -38.68 18.04 -1.65
CA HIS A 442 -39.47 18.01 -0.42
C HIS A 442 -38.58 17.94 0.82
N GLN A 443 -37.58 17.06 0.84
CA GLN A 443 -36.62 16.92 1.94
C GLN A 443 -35.80 18.21 2.13
N ARG A 444 -35.33 18.84 1.06
CA ARG A 444 -34.65 20.15 1.12
C ARG A 444 -35.56 21.25 1.68
N ALA A 445 -36.83 21.27 1.29
CA ALA A 445 -37.81 22.21 1.83
C ALA A 445 -38.03 22.00 3.33
N PHE A 446 -38.13 20.74 3.78
CA PHE A 446 -38.24 20.40 5.20
C PHE A 446 -37.04 20.90 6.01
N VAL A 447 -35.81 20.61 5.57
CA VAL A 447 -34.60 21.06 6.28
C VAL A 447 -34.49 22.58 6.30
N LYS A 448 -34.95 23.26 5.24
CA LYS A 448 -34.96 24.73 5.17
C LYS A 448 -35.93 25.36 6.17
N THR A 449 -37.11 24.77 6.40
CA THR A 449 -38.16 25.34 7.25
C THR A 449 -38.12 24.85 8.70
N ASN A 450 -37.34 23.81 9.01
CA ASN A 450 -37.21 23.25 10.34
C ASN A 450 -35.84 23.54 10.97
N ASP A 451 -35.80 24.34 12.04
CA ASP A 451 -34.56 24.75 12.69
C ASP A 451 -33.76 23.60 13.31
N ALA A 452 -34.42 22.58 13.85
CA ALA A 452 -33.74 21.40 14.40
C ALA A 452 -33.08 20.58 13.29
N ALA A 453 -33.78 20.39 12.17
CA ALA A 453 -33.25 19.71 10.99
C ALA A 453 -32.05 20.48 10.40
N ARG A 454 -32.10 21.82 10.35
CA ARG A 454 -30.97 22.64 9.88
C ARG A 454 -29.74 22.49 10.77
N LYS A 455 -29.89 22.54 12.10
CA LYS A 455 -28.77 22.32 13.04
C LYS A 455 -28.20 20.91 12.96
N LEU A 456 -29.07 19.91 12.76
CA LEU A 456 -28.63 18.54 12.55
C LEU A 456 -27.88 18.41 11.22
N ALA A 457 -28.35 19.03 10.15
CA ALA A 457 -27.68 19.04 8.85
C ALA A 457 -26.28 19.64 8.94
N GLU A 458 -26.12 20.75 9.68
CA GLU A 458 -24.80 21.33 9.96
C GLU A 458 -23.91 20.36 10.72
N THR A 459 -24.38 19.80 11.84
CA THR A 459 -23.62 18.82 12.64
C THR A 459 -23.22 17.60 11.81
N GLU A 460 -24.15 17.02 11.06
CA GLU A 460 -23.90 15.86 10.21
C GLU A 460 -22.96 16.20 9.06
N PHE A 461 -23.06 17.40 8.50
CA PHE A 461 -22.15 17.85 7.45
C PHE A 461 -20.72 17.99 7.96
N GLU A 462 -20.54 18.62 9.12
CA GLU A 462 -19.23 18.77 9.77
C GLU A 462 -18.65 17.40 10.15
N ALA A 463 -19.49 16.43 10.55
CA ALA A 463 -19.07 15.04 10.74
C ALA A 463 -18.73 14.34 9.42
N LEU A 464 -19.48 14.59 8.35
CA LEU A 464 -19.28 14.02 7.02
C LEU A 464 -17.96 14.44 6.37
N ILE A 465 -17.57 15.71 6.58
CA ILE A 465 -16.29 16.27 6.13
C ILE A 465 -15.20 16.22 7.21
N GLY A 466 -15.48 15.60 8.36
CA GLY A 466 -14.57 15.44 9.48
C GLY A 466 -13.71 14.17 9.39
N ALA A 467 -12.60 14.13 10.13
CA ALA A 467 -11.56 13.11 9.93
C ALA A 467 -12.03 11.65 10.06
N GLU A 468 -13.02 11.39 10.90
CA GLU A 468 -13.66 10.09 11.01
C GLU A 468 -15.14 10.29 10.78
N VAL A 469 -15.70 9.55 9.81
CA VAL A 469 -17.13 9.59 9.58
C VAL A 469 -17.79 8.50 10.44
N PRO A 470 -18.73 8.86 11.32
CA PRO A 470 -19.44 7.86 12.12
C PRO A 470 -20.17 6.85 11.23
N TYR A 471 -19.99 5.56 11.48
CA TYR A 471 -20.66 4.49 10.72
C TYR A 471 -22.19 4.63 10.74
N ALA A 472 -22.76 5.14 11.83
CA ALA A 472 -24.19 5.44 11.94
C ALA A 472 -24.68 6.44 10.88
N LEU A 473 -23.82 7.37 10.43
CA LEU A 473 -24.17 8.30 9.35
C LEU A 473 -24.21 7.57 7.99
N VAL A 474 -23.30 6.61 7.80
CA VAL A 474 -23.25 5.74 6.62
C VAL A 474 -24.49 4.86 6.55
N GLU A 475 -24.81 4.15 7.64
CA GLU A 475 -26.02 3.31 7.74
C GLU A 475 -27.30 4.12 7.52
N LYS A 476 -27.34 5.36 8.01
CA LYS A 476 -28.50 6.23 7.85
C LYS A 476 -28.77 6.58 6.40
N TYR A 477 -27.74 6.94 5.63
CA TYR A 477 -27.89 7.51 4.28
C TYR A 477 -27.57 6.55 3.13
N GLY A 478 -27.13 5.32 3.41
CA GLY A 478 -26.95 4.27 2.42
C GLY A 478 -25.90 4.60 1.36
N GLN A 479 -26.11 4.11 0.14
CA GLN A 479 -25.13 4.20 -0.97
C GLN A 479 -24.87 5.64 -1.45
N GLU A 480 -25.81 6.56 -1.27
CA GLU A 480 -25.67 7.95 -1.71
C GLU A 480 -24.54 8.68 -0.96
N ILE A 481 -24.29 8.31 0.30
CA ILE A 481 -23.19 8.88 1.10
C ILE A 481 -21.82 8.42 0.58
N TRP A 482 -21.72 7.19 0.08
CA TRP A 482 -20.49 6.65 -0.52
C TRP A 482 -20.16 7.37 -1.83
N THR A 483 -21.18 7.75 -2.59
CA THR A 483 -21.00 8.57 -3.80
C THR A 483 -20.48 9.96 -3.44
N PHE A 484 -21.05 10.60 -2.41
CA PHE A 484 -20.51 11.85 -1.89
C PHE A 484 -19.05 11.70 -1.47
N PHE A 485 -18.72 10.67 -0.69
CA PHE A 485 -17.35 10.43 -0.26
C PHE A 485 -16.40 10.25 -1.43
N TYR A 486 -16.79 9.45 -2.41
CA TYR A 486 -15.97 9.23 -3.59
C TYR A 486 -15.65 10.53 -4.33
N ASP A 487 -16.66 11.39 -4.53
CA ASP A 487 -16.49 12.68 -5.20
C ASP A 487 -15.73 13.68 -4.33
N TYR A 488 -16.07 13.74 -3.04
CA TYR A 488 -15.48 14.62 -2.05
C TYR A 488 -14.00 14.29 -1.87
N TRP A 489 -13.65 13.04 -1.62
CA TRP A 489 -12.26 12.63 -1.44
C TRP A 489 -11.42 12.79 -2.70
N LYS A 490 -12.02 12.70 -3.89
CA LYS A 490 -11.32 13.02 -5.15
C LYS A 490 -11.13 14.52 -5.36
N GLY A 491 -12.09 15.32 -4.91
CA GLY A 491 -12.14 16.77 -5.15
C GLY A 491 -11.46 17.60 -4.07
N VAL A 492 -11.21 17.04 -2.89
CA VAL A 492 -10.69 17.77 -1.75
C VAL A 492 -9.17 17.74 -1.73
N PRO A 493 -8.54 18.92 -1.81
CA PRO A 493 -7.11 19.02 -1.72
C PRO A 493 -6.57 18.66 -0.34
N ARG A 494 -5.47 17.91 -0.30
CA ARG A 494 -4.83 17.48 0.95
C ARG A 494 -3.71 18.45 1.32
N TYR A 495 -3.53 18.72 2.60
CA TYR A 495 -2.46 19.62 3.08
C TYR A 495 -1.68 18.97 4.21
N ALA A 496 -0.36 19.13 4.16
CA ALA A 496 0.50 18.79 5.28
C ALA A 496 0.62 19.98 6.24
N ASP A 497 0.49 19.75 7.55
CA ASP A 497 0.98 20.69 8.56
C ASP A 497 2.52 20.63 8.56
N VAL A 498 3.13 21.40 7.65
CA VAL A 498 4.57 21.34 7.36
C VAL A 498 5.42 21.51 8.64
N PRO A 499 5.22 22.53 9.50
CA PRO A 499 5.99 22.66 10.72
C PRO A 499 5.91 21.43 11.63
N ARG A 500 4.71 20.85 11.79
CA ARG A 500 4.52 19.66 12.63
C ARG A 500 5.20 18.43 12.02
N VAL A 501 5.02 18.19 10.73
CA VAL A 501 5.62 17.03 10.03
C VAL A 501 7.15 17.12 10.03
N VAL A 502 7.71 18.31 9.81
CA VAL A 502 9.16 18.56 9.89
C VAL A 502 9.68 18.33 11.31
N LYS A 503 9.02 18.89 12.32
CA LYS A 503 9.39 18.68 13.73
C LYS A 503 9.32 17.20 14.12
N PHE A 504 8.34 16.48 13.60
CA PHE A 504 8.21 15.05 13.82
C PHE A 504 9.36 14.27 13.17
N ALA A 505 9.73 14.56 11.92
CA ALA A 505 10.90 13.96 11.27
C ALA A 505 12.21 14.25 12.04
N GLN A 506 12.37 15.46 12.59
CA GLN A 506 13.50 15.82 13.45
C GLN A 506 13.53 14.99 14.75
N GLY A 507 12.37 14.74 15.36
CA GLY A 507 12.26 13.85 16.51
C GLY A 507 12.71 12.42 16.18
N LEU A 508 12.33 11.89 15.01
CA LEU A 508 12.77 10.57 14.56
C LEU A 508 14.29 10.48 14.33
N GLN A 509 14.89 11.54 13.78
CA GLN A 509 16.34 11.64 13.64
C GLN A 509 17.03 11.58 15.01
N ALA A 510 16.55 12.36 15.98
CA ALA A 510 17.10 12.37 17.34
C ALA A 510 16.90 11.03 18.07
N ASP A 511 15.77 10.35 17.84
CA ASP A 511 15.53 9.01 18.35
C ASP A 511 16.54 8.00 17.80
N TYR A 512 16.81 8.04 16.49
CA TYR A 512 17.79 7.17 15.84
C TYR A 512 19.23 7.42 16.35
N GLU A 513 19.63 8.68 16.49
CA GLU A 513 20.95 9.04 17.03
C GLU A 513 21.13 8.54 18.47
N ARG A 514 20.07 8.62 19.29
CA ARG A 514 20.06 8.07 20.65
C ARG A 514 20.17 6.55 20.64
N GLU A 515 19.42 5.86 19.79
CA GLU A 515 19.50 4.41 19.62
C GLU A 515 20.95 3.99 19.26
N LEU A 516 21.57 4.65 18.28
CA LEU A 516 22.98 4.41 17.91
C LEU A 516 23.96 4.62 19.06
N ALA A 517 23.76 5.67 19.86
CA ALA A 517 24.62 5.98 21.00
C ALA A 517 24.48 4.94 22.13
N GLU A 518 23.26 4.50 22.44
CA GLU A 518 22.99 3.42 23.39
C GLU A 518 23.63 2.11 22.95
N ASP A 519 23.60 1.81 21.65
CA ASP A 519 24.19 0.61 21.10
C ASP A 519 25.72 0.59 21.18
N ALA A 520 26.34 1.72 20.87
CA ALA A 520 27.77 1.92 21.03
C ALA A 520 28.18 1.76 22.51
N ALA A 521 27.40 2.30 23.45
CA ALA A 521 27.67 2.22 24.88
C ALA A 521 27.53 0.78 25.43
N ASN A 522 26.60 -0.01 24.89
CA ASN A 522 26.33 -1.37 25.37
C ASN A 522 27.29 -2.44 24.81
N GLY A 523 28.25 -2.06 23.97
CA GLY A 523 29.24 -2.99 23.39
C GLY A 523 28.61 -4.08 22.50
N ARG A 524 27.34 -3.94 22.11
CA ARG A 524 26.63 -4.88 21.24
C ARG A 524 26.90 -4.55 19.78
N GLY A 525 28.17 -4.69 19.37
CA GLY A 525 28.60 -4.55 17.98
C GLY A 525 28.22 -5.71 17.06
N GLY A 526 27.28 -6.58 17.47
CA GLY A 526 26.86 -7.75 16.70
C GLY A 526 25.52 -7.53 16.02
N ILE A 527 25.55 -7.41 14.70
CA ILE A 527 24.41 -7.34 13.77
C ILE A 527 23.48 -8.58 13.86
N ASP A 528 23.90 -9.63 14.58
CA ASP A 528 23.19 -10.91 14.71
C ASP A 528 21.83 -10.85 15.44
N ALA A 529 21.41 -9.68 15.93
CA ALA A 529 20.08 -9.48 16.53
C ALA A 529 19.22 -8.43 15.80
N GLY A 530 19.45 -8.20 14.50
CA GLY A 530 18.70 -7.22 13.69
C GLY A 530 17.16 -7.36 13.74
N GLY A 531 16.65 -8.57 14.01
CA GLY A 531 15.23 -8.80 14.25
C GLY A 531 14.75 -8.52 15.68
N SER A 532 15.62 -8.50 16.70
CA SER A 532 15.22 -8.27 18.10
C SER A 532 15.20 -6.80 18.50
N ARG A 533 16.05 -5.95 17.90
CA ARG A 533 16.13 -4.52 18.21
C ARG A 533 14.88 -3.78 17.73
N SER A 534 14.55 -3.92 16.45
CA SER A 534 13.35 -3.31 15.84
C SER A 534 12.06 -3.75 16.54
N ASN A 535 11.95 -5.04 16.87
CA ASN A 535 10.80 -5.58 17.59
C ASN A 535 10.65 -5.03 19.01
N ARG A 536 11.73 -4.79 19.76
CA ARG A 536 11.66 -4.21 21.10
C ARG A 536 11.16 -2.77 21.06
N HIS A 537 11.76 -1.93 20.21
CA HIS A 537 11.30 -0.55 20.06
C HIS A 537 9.87 -0.50 19.56
N TYR A 538 9.51 -1.32 18.56
CA TYR A 538 8.14 -1.44 18.08
C TYR A 538 7.16 -1.79 19.20
N ILE A 539 7.43 -2.83 20.00
CA ILE A 539 6.60 -3.19 21.15
C ILE A 539 6.41 -2.00 22.10
N ASP A 540 7.46 -1.23 22.38
CA ASP A 540 7.38 -0.03 23.22
C ASP A 540 6.57 1.11 22.57
N TYR A 541 6.68 1.33 21.26
CA TYR A 541 5.85 2.29 20.53
C TYR A 541 4.36 1.88 20.57
N VAL A 542 4.07 0.60 20.40
CA VAL A 542 2.69 0.08 20.44
C VAL A 542 2.12 0.19 21.86
N ARG A 543 2.91 -0.10 22.91
CA ARG A 543 2.54 0.13 24.32
C ARG A 543 2.15 1.58 24.60
N LYS A 544 2.85 2.53 23.99
CA LYS A 544 2.59 3.97 24.12
C LYS A 544 1.46 4.49 23.23
N ASN A 545 0.71 3.60 22.56
CA ASN A 545 -0.32 3.94 21.57
C ASN A 545 0.20 4.73 20.34
N GLN A 546 1.51 4.73 20.10
CA GLN A 546 2.15 5.59 19.10
C GLN A 546 2.14 4.99 17.68
N ALA A 547 1.94 3.68 17.52
CA ALA A 547 1.98 2.99 16.21
C ALA A 547 0.61 2.81 15.53
N CYS A 548 -0.48 2.88 16.29
CA CYS A 548 -1.81 2.43 15.85
C CYS A 548 -2.97 3.19 16.51
N GLY A 549 -2.70 4.09 17.45
CA GLY A 549 -3.73 4.81 18.20
C GLY A 549 -4.38 3.96 19.31
N ILE A 550 -5.14 4.63 20.17
CA ILE A 550 -5.64 4.06 21.43
C ILE A 550 -6.63 2.90 21.26
N HIS A 551 -7.41 2.88 20.17
CA HIS A 551 -8.44 1.85 19.94
C HIS A 551 -7.90 0.62 19.23
N GLU A 552 -6.92 0.80 18.34
CA GLU A 552 -6.44 -0.27 17.47
C GLU A 552 -5.16 -0.92 18.01
N CYS A 553 -4.32 -0.21 18.77
CA CYS A 553 -3.12 -0.80 19.37
C CYS A 553 -3.41 -1.99 20.30
N PRO A 554 -4.40 -1.93 21.21
CA PRO A 554 -4.74 -3.08 22.03
C PRO A 554 -5.17 -4.29 21.20
N LYS A 555 -6.00 -4.08 20.16
CA LYS A 555 -6.48 -5.16 19.27
C LYS A 555 -5.35 -5.76 18.43
N ILE A 556 -4.47 -4.91 17.89
CA ILE A 556 -3.31 -5.33 17.09
C ILE A 556 -2.32 -6.09 17.96
N LEU A 557 -2.03 -5.64 19.18
CA LEU A 557 -1.20 -6.36 20.14
C LEU A 557 -1.83 -7.70 20.52
N GLN A 558 -3.11 -7.71 20.87
CA GLN A 558 -3.81 -8.92 21.26
C GLN A 558 -3.78 -9.93 20.11
N ARG A 559 -4.16 -9.52 18.89
CA ARG A 559 -4.23 -10.38 17.72
C ARG A 559 -2.86 -10.83 17.24
N ASN A 560 -1.90 -9.91 17.13
CA ASN A 560 -0.63 -10.20 16.45
C ASN A 560 0.45 -10.68 17.42
N VAL A 561 0.45 -10.24 18.69
CA VAL A 561 1.54 -10.51 19.64
C VAL A 561 1.12 -11.47 20.76
N ALA A 562 -0.08 -11.31 21.32
CA ALA A 562 -0.46 -11.98 22.56
C ALA A 562 -1.39 -13.21 22.40
N SER A 563 -2.09 -13.37 21.27
CA SER A 563 -2.99 -14.52 21.08
C SER A 563 -2.23 -15.83 20.84
N ALA A 564 -2.85 -16.96 21.17
CA ALA A 564 -2.31 -18.28 20.83
C ALA A 564 -2.23 -18.51 19.30
N GLU A 565 -3.06 -17.79 18.55
CA GLU A 565 -3.16 -17.80 17.08
C GLU A 565 -2.35 -16.66 16.44
N SER A 566 -1.45 -16.05 17.22
CA SER A 566 -0.87 -14.77 16.87
C SER A 566 0.12 -14.86 15.71
N ALA A 567 0.18 -13.78 14.93
CA ALA A 567 1.07 -13.65 13.78
C ALA A 567 2.57 -13.63 14.17
N TYR A 568 2.91 -13.48 15.47
CA TYR A 568 4.25 -13.60 16.05
C TYR A 568 4.57 -15.01 16.61
N GLY A 569 3.71 -16.00 16.40
CA GLY A 569 4.06 -17.41 16.53
C GLY A 569 4.77 -17.92 15.28
N LYS A 570 5.73 -18.85 15.42
CA LYS A 570 6.60 -19.29 14.32
C LYS A 570 5.76 -20.02 13.28
N HIS A 571 5.36 -19.34 12.21
CA HIS A 571 4.97 -20.03 11.00
C HIS A 571 6.24 -20.24 10.20
N SER A 572 7.01 -21.26 10.61
CA SER A 572 8.15 -21.69 9.80
C SER A 572 7.64 -21.94 8.39
N VAL A 573 8.02 -21.05 7.46
CA VAL A 573 7.79 -21.21 6.02
C VAL A 573 8.36 -22.54 5.53
N ASN A 574 9.26 -23.15 6.33
CA ASN A 574 9.91 -24.43 6.07
C ASN A 574 9.23 -25.63 6.77
N ASN A 575 8.19 -25.42 7.60
CA ASN A 575 7.45 -26.50 8.28
C ASN A 575 5.98 -26.12 8.54
N VAL A 576 5.10 -26.59 7.67
CA VAL A 576 3.64 -26.35 7.68
C VAL A 576 2.94 -26.96 8.90
N GLY A 577 3.52 -28.01 9.52
CA GLY A 577 2.95 -28.69 10.69
C GLY A 577 3.05 -27.89 11.99
N LEU A 578 3.76 -26.76 12.00
CA LEU A 578 3.93 -25.87 13.15
C LEU A 578 3.16 -24.56 13.01
N TRP A 579 2.30 -24.43 11.99
CA TRP A 579 1.51 -23.22 11.79
C TRP A 579 0.53 -23.01 12.96
N GLY A 580 0.58 -21.81 13.55
CA GLY A 580 -0.25 -21.42 14.70
C GLY A 580 0.38 -21.70 16.06
N GLN A 581 1.70 -21.96 16.14
CA GLN A 581 2.39 -22.20 17.41
C GLN A 581 3.44 -21.13 17.77
N PRO A 582 3.55 -20.71 19.05
CA PRO A 582 4.49 -19.67 19.47
C PRO A 582 5.97 -20.07 19.35
N VAL A 583 6.86 -19.11 19.06
CA VAL A 583 8.31 -19.34 18.99
C VAL A 583 8.97 -19.38 20.37
N ALA A 584 10.06 -20.15 20.51
CA ALA A 584 10.99 -20.01 21.65
C ALA A 584 11.56 -18.58 21.81
N GLY A 585 11.76 -17.84 20.71
CA GLY A 585 12.23 -16.44 20.73
C GLY A 585 11.15 -15.41 21.05
N SER A 586 9.89 -15.65 20.66
CA SER A 586 8.78 -14.79 21.07
C SER A 586 8.53 -14.91 22.57
N LYS A 587 8.74 -16.10 23.17
CA LYS A 587 8.75 -16.22 24.64
C LYS A 587 9.71 -15.26 25.34
N ALA A 588 10.89 -14.95 24.80
CA ALA A 588 11.81 -13.98 25.40
C ALA A 588 11.34 -12.53 25.18
N LEU A 589 10.81 -12.21 24.00
CA LEU A 589 10.17 -10.90 23.73
C LEU A 589 8.92 -10.68 24.59
N LEU A 590 8.22 -11.76 24.95
CA LEU A 590 7.02 -11.79 25.79
C LEU A 590 7.33 -11.99 27.29
N ALA A 591 8.52 -12.45 27.66
CA ALA A 591 8.87 -12.81 29.05
C ALA A 591 8.89 -11.59 29.99
N ASP A 592 9.23 -10.43 29.44
CA ASP A 592 9.22 -9.14 30.14
C ASP A 592 7.88 -8.37 29.93
N LEU A 593 6.94 -8.98 29.21
CA LEU A 593 5.59 -8.47 29.09
C LEU A 593 4.75 -9.10 30.20
N LYS A 594 4.22 -8.28 31.12
CA LYS A 594 3.13 -8.74 32.01
C LYS A 594 1.98 -9.27 31.14
N GLU A 595 1.08 -10.09 31.69
CA GLU A 595 -0.09 -10.53 30.91
C GLU A 595 -0.80 -9.29 30.34
N PHE A 596 -1.32 -9.38 29.11
CA PHE A 596 -1.91 -8.23 28.39
C PHE A 596 -2.94 -7.46 29.22
N LYS A 597 -3.70 -8.18 30.06
CA LYS A 597 -4.67 -7.63 31.02
C LYS A 597 -4.07 -6.66 32.05
N ASP A 598 -2.76 -6.71 32.26
CA ASP A 598 -2.02 -5.91 33.26
C ASP A 598 -1.30 -4.70 32.63
N TRP A 599 -1.43 -4.50 31.30
CA TRP A 599 -0.82 -3.35 30.63
C TRP A 599 -1.65 -2.11 30.91
N LYS A 600 -1.09 -1.18 31.69
CA LYS A 600 -1.66 0.16 31.84
C LYS A 600 -1.32 0.94 30.59
N PHE A 601 -2.33 1.26 29.79
CA PHE A 601 -2.18 2.25 28.73
C PHE A 601 -2.12 3.62 29.43
N ASP A 602 -0.99 4.30 29.29
CA ASP A 602 -0.88 5.70 29.72
C ASP A 602 -1.80 6.51 28.80
N VAL A 603 -3.00 6.80 29.29
CA VAL A 603 -3.94 7.72 28.64
C VAL A 603 -3.72 9.07 29.31
N PRO A 604 -3.13 10.06 28.61
CA PRO A 604 -3.31 11.44 29.01
C PRO A 604 -4.80 11.75 28.80
N LEU A 605 -5.52 11.99 29.90
CA LEU A 605 -6.88 12.54 29.86
C LEU A 605 -6.88 13.93 29.24
#